data_AF-A0A3C0EFD0-F1
#
_entry.id   AF-A0A3C0EFD0-F1
#
_cell.length_a   1.000
_cell.length_b   1.000
_cell.length_c   1.000
_cell.angle_alpha   90.00
_cell.angle_beta   90.00
_cell.angle_gamma   90.00
#
_symmetry.space_group_name_H-M   'P 1'
#
loop_
_entity.id
_entity.type
_entity.pdbx_description
1 polymer ?
#
loop_
_entity_poly.entity_id
_entity_poly.type
_entity_poly.pdbx_seq_one_letter_code
_entity_poly.pdbx_strand_id
1 'polypeptide(L)'
;MQTPIETANQEALSLMYNADPVLVDVAPASEVMPRLGEGMLLHAGPPVQWSDMCNPMQGAVVGALRYQGWAGTEDEAAAMASTGSVSLHSAHGFSAVGPMT
;
A
#
# COMPACT_ATOMS: atom_id res chain seq x y z
N MET A 1 -15.97 -38.74 -4.18
CA MET A 1 -14.86 -38.00 -4.81
C MET A 1 -14.94 -36.57 -4.34
N GLN A 2 -13.83 -35.94 -4.00
CA GLN A 2 -13.81 -34.52 -3.68
C GLN A 2 -14.06 -33.70 -4.95
N THR A 3 -14.74 -32.57 -4.79
CA THR A 3 -14.99 -31.58 -5.84
C THR A 3 -13.71 -30.78 -6.15
N PRO A 4 -13.65 -30.12 -7.32
CA PRO A 4 -12.56 -29.19 -7.63
C PRO A 4 -12.40 -28.07 -6.59
N ILE A 5 -13.51 -27.57 -6.02
CA ILE A 5 -13.49 -26.52 -4.99
C ILE A 5 -12.86 -27.05 -3.69
N GLU A 6 -13.24 -28.25 -3.26
CA GLU A 6 -12.66 -28.86 -2.06
C GLU A 6 -11.16 -29.08 -2.21
N THR A 7 -10.73 -29.52 -3.39
CA THR A 7 -9.30 -29.71 -3.70
C THR A 7 -8.53 -28.39 -3.63
N ALA A 8 -9.04 -27.34 -4.26
CA ALA A 8 -8.41 -26.01 -4.25
C ALA A 8 -8.37 -25.39 -2.83
N ASN A 9 -9.44 -25.55 -2.06
CA ASN A 9 -9.48 -25.07 -0.68
C ASN A 9 -8.47 -25.80 0.21
N GLN A 10 -8.32 -27.11 0.04
CA GLN A 10 -7.35 -27.90 0.80
C GLN A 10 -5.91 -27.45 0.50
N GLU A 11 -5.60 -27.17 -0.77
CA GLU A 11 -4.30 -26.63 -1.17
C GLU A 11 -4.04 -25.24 -0.55
N ALA A 12 -4.99 -24.31 -0.67
CA ALA A 12 -4.86 -22.97 -0.10
C ALA A 12 -4.65 -22.98 1.42
N LEU A 13 -5.44 -23.79 2.14
CA LEU A 13 -5.30 -23.94 3.60
C LEU A 13 -3.96 -24.56 3.99
N SER A 14 -3.49 -25.55 3.22
CA SER A 14 -2.17 -26.16 3.44
C SER A 14 -1.05 -25.13 3.31
N LEU A 15 -1.09 -24.26 2.29
CA LEU A 15 -0.13 -23.18 2.12
C LEU A 15 -0.18 -22.17 3.27
N MET A 16 -1.38 -21.79 3.72
CA MET A 16 -1.56 -20.84 4.83
C MET A 16 -1.07 -21.40 6.16
N TYR A 17 -1.37 -22.66 6.48
CA TYR A 17 -1.01 -23.26 7.77
C TYR A 17 0.46 -23.64 7.87
N ASN A 18 1.11 -23.98 6.75
CA ASN A 18 2.51 -24.36 6.73
C ASN A 18 3.46 -23.17 6.43
N ALA A 19 2.93 -21.95 6.31
CA ALA A 19 3.75 -20.76 6.15
C ALA A 19 4.52 -20.46 7.45
N ASP A 20 5.83 -20.22 7.33
CA ASP A 20 6.71 -19.84 8.44
C ASP A 20 7.43 -18.52 8.12
N PRO A 21 6.74 -17.37 8.20
CA PRO A 21 7.32 -16.08 7.87
C PRO A 21 8.33 -15.64 8.94
N VAL A 22 9.55 -15.34 8.51
CA VAL A 22 10.63 -14.86 9.38
C VAL A 22 11.10 -13.45 8.97
N LEU A 23 11.42 -12.61 9.95
CA LEU A 23 12.03 -11.30 9.70
C LEU A 23 13.49 -11.49 9.29
N VAL A 24 13.83 -11.06 8.07
CA VAL A 24 15.19 -11.19 7.54
C VAL A 24 15.97 -9.87 7.52
N ASP A 25 15.28 -8.73 7.37
CA ASP A 25 15.91 -7.42 7.25
C ASP A 25 14.92 -6.26 7.51
N VAL A 26 15.44 -5.05 7.63
CA VAL A 26 14.70 -3.78 7.65
C VAL A 26 15.42 -2.79 6.73
N ALA A 27 14.76 -2.40 5.65
CA ALA A 27 15.32 -1.50 4.63
C ALA A 27 14.28 -0.49 4.11
N PRO A 28 14.71 0.63 3.52
CA PRO A 28 13.81 1.56 2.84
C PRO A 28 13.01 0.87 1.73
N ALA A 29 11.71 1.21 1.62
CA ALA A 29 10.82 0.62 0.62
C ALA A 29 11.34 0.77 -0.82
N SER A 30 11.98 1.91 -1.13
CA SER A 30 12.59 2.20 -2.43
C SER A 30 13.73 1.23 -2.81
N GLU A 31 14.38 0.59 -1.85
CA GLU A 31 15.49 -0.33 -2.09
C GLU A 31 15.02 -1.76 -2.32
N VAL A 32 13.88 -2.15 -1.72
CA VAL A 32 13.41 -3.55 -1.68
C VAL A 32 12.10 -3.80 -2.41
N MET A 33 11.41 -2.76 -2.90
CA MET A 33 10.16 -2.88 -3.66
C MET A 33 10.34 -2.43 -5.11
N PRO A 34 10.74 -3.30 -6.06
CA PRO A 34 11.08 -2.92 -7.43
C PRO A 34 9.96 -2.24 -8.23
N ARG A 35 8.70 -2.49 -7.84
CA ARG A 35 7.53 -1.88 -8.49
C ARG A 35 7.19 -0.50 -7.92
N LEU A 36 7.77 -0.11 -6.78
CA LEU A 36 7.56 1.20 -6.17
C LEU A 36 8.40 2.23 -6.93
N GLY A 37 7.77 2.93 -7.88
CA GLY A 37 8.41 3.98 -8.66
C GLY A 37 8.45 5.33 -7.95
N GLU A 38 9.11 6.30 -8.57
CA GLU A 38 9.08 7.70 -8.13
C GLU A 38 7.65 8.26 -8.17
N GLY A 39 7.32 9.15 -7.22
CA GLY A 39 6.00 9.78 -7.14
C GLY A 39 4.86 8.85 -6.71
N MET A 40 5.16 7.63 -6.25
CA MET A 40 4.16 6.68 -5.76
C MET A 40 4.06 6.70 -4.23
N LEU A 41 2.84 6.66 -3.70
CA LEU A 41 2.56 6.42 -2.29
C LEU A 41 1.58 5.26 -2.11
N LEU A 42 1.82 4.45 -1.08
CA LEU A 42 0.98 3.32 -0.74
C LEU A 42 0.07 3.64 0.45
N HIS A 43 -1.17 3.17 0.40
CA HIS A 43 -2.16 3.32 1.47
C HIS A 43 -2.78 1.97 1.87
N ALA A 44 -3.42 1.92 3.03
CA ALA A 44 -4.15 0.74 3.50
C ALA A 44 -5.48 0.55 2.76
N GLY A 45 -6.04 -0.66 2.81
CA GLY A 45 -7.34 -0.98 2.23
C GLY A 45 -7.32 -1.22 0.71
N PRO A 46 -8.51 -1.37 0.08
CA PRO A 46 -8.64 -1.54 -1.37
C PRO A 46 -8.30 -0.24 -2.12
N PRO A 47 -8.10 -0.27 -3.45
CA PRO A 47 -7.87 0.94 -4.24
C PRO A 47 -8.94 2.01 -3.99
N VAL A 48 -8.50 3.24 -3.67
CA VAL A 48 -9.38 4.39 -3.43
C VAL A 48 -8.76 5.65 -4.01
N GLN A 49 -9.58 6.50 -4.63
CA GLN A 49 -9.13 7.78 -5.17
C GLN A 49 -9.07 8.82 -4.06
N TRP A 50 -8.20 9.84 -4.22
CA TRP A 50 -8.03 10.92 -3.24
C TRP A 50 -9.35 11.54 -2.76
N SER A 51 -10.29 11.80 -3.68
CA SER A 51 -11.60 12.41 -3.39
C SER A 51 -12.47 11.56 -2.46
N ASP A 52 -12.25 10.25 -2.44
CA ASP A 52 -13.03 9.28 -1.66
C ASP A 52 -12.30 8.84 -0.39
N MET A 53 -11.05 9.28 -0.20
CA MET A 53 -10.31 9.05 1.04
C MET A 53 -10.93 9.84 2.19
N CYS A 54 -10.99 9.23 3.37
CA CYS A 54 -11.42 9.93 4.58
C CYS A 54 -10.33 10.92 5.05
N ASN A 55 -10.72 11.91 5.84
CA ASN A 55 -9.81 12.99 6.27
C ASN A 55 -8.52 12.48 6.96
N PRO A 56 -8.53 11.44 7.83
CA PRO A 56 -7.29 10.91 8.39
C PRO A 56 -6.31 10.39 7.32
N MET A 57 -6.82 9.62 6.36
CA MET A 57 -6.03 9.06 5.26
C MET A 57 -5.45 10.17 4.37
N GLN A 58 -6.25 11.21 4.08
CA GLN A 58 -5.79 12.40 3.35
C GLN A 58 -4.68 13.13 4.12
N GLY A 59 -4.85 13.29 5.44
CA GLY A 59 -3.83 13.87 6.32
C GLY A 59 -2.53 13.06 6.33
N ALA A 60 -2.61 11.74 6.30
CA ALA A 60 -1.43 10.86 6.22
C ALA A 60 -0.68 11.02 4.90
N VAL A 61 -1.40 11.07 3.78
CA VAL A 61 -0.81 11.32 2.45
C VAL A 61 -0.14 12.70 2.43
N VAL A 62 -0.81 13.75 2.91
CA VAL A 62 -0.21 15.09 3.03
C VAL A 62 1.06 15.05 3.88
N GLY A 63 1.00 14.42 5.06
CA GLY A 63 2.15 14.26 5.93
C GLY A 63 3.31 13.52 5.26
N ALA A 64 3.03 12.45 4.53
CA ALA A 64 4.03 11.69 3.78
C ALA A 64 4.69 12.54 2.68
N LEU A 65 3.90 13.29 1.90
CA LEU A 65 4.42 14.17 0.85
C LEU A 65 5.33 15.26 1.41
N ARG A 66 4.97 15.83 2.56
CA ARG A 66 5.81 16.81 3.28
C ARG A 66 7.09 16.17 3.81
N TYR A 67 6.98 14.99 4.42
CA TYR A 67 8.12 14.26 4.97
C TYR A 67 9.14 13.89 3.89
N GLN A 68 8.67 13.47 2.72
CA GLN A 68 9.53 13.16 1.57
C GLN A 68 10.11 14.42 0.89
N GLY A 69 9.70 15.61 1.33
CA GLY A 69 10.13 16.89 0.74
C GLY A 69 9.56 17.13 -0.66
N TRP A 70 8.50 16.42 -1.06
CA TRP A 70 7.86 16.58 -2.37
C TRP A 70 6.97 17.82 -2.43
N ALA A 71 6.48 18.26 -1.28
CA ALA A 71 5.70 19.49 -1.14
C ALA A 71 6.26 20.37 0.00
N GLY A 72 6.30 21.68 -0.23
CA GLY A 72 6.69 22.69 0.74
C GLY A 72 5.58 23.06 1.72
N THR A 73 4.31 22.91 1.34
CA THR A 73 3.14 23.24 2.18
C THR A 73 2.06 22.15 2.15
N GLU A 74 1.14 22.17 3.12
CA GLU A 74 0.00 21.23 3.17
C GLU A 74 -0.92 21.42 1.96
N ASP A 75 -1.18 22.68 1.56
CA ASP A 75 -1.98 23.00 0.38
C ASP A 75 -1.33 22.46 -0.91
N GLU A 76 0.00 22.59 -1.03
CA GLU A 76 0.75 22.03 -2.16
C GLU A 76 0.66 20.49 -2.17
N ALA A 77 0.82 19.84 -1.02
CA ALA A 77 0.71 18.39 -0.91
C ALA A 77 -0.70 17.89 -1.30
N ALA A 78 -1.75 18.55 -0.80
CA ALA A 78 -3.13 18.23 -1.16
C ALA A 78 -3.42 18.48 -2.65
N ALA A 79 -2.86 19.56 -3.22
CA ALA A 79 -2.95 19.82 -4.66
C ALA A 79 -2.23 18.74 -5.48
N MET A 80 -1.06 18.28 -5.06
CA MET A 80 -0.34 17.19 -5.73
C MET A 80 -1.14 15.89 -5.73
N ALA A 81 -1.72 15.52 -4.58
CA ALA A 81 -2.53 14.31 -4.45
C ALA A 81 -3.84 14.38 -5.26
N SER A 82 -4.51 15.53 -5.24
CA SER A 82 -5.78 15.72 -5.96
C SER A 82 -5.62 15.84 -7.48
N THR A 83 -4.50 16.39 -7.97
CA THR A 83 -4.21 16.54 -9.41
C THR A 83 -3.62 15.29 -10.04
N GLY A 84 -3.24 14.29 -9.24
CA GLY A 84 -2.57 13.07 -9.73
C GLY A 84 -1.09 13.30 -10.06
N SER A 85 -0.48 14.37 -9.54
CA SER A 85 0.97 14.57 -9.63
C SER A 85 1.75 13.51 -8.84
N VAL A 86 1.08 12.86 -7.89
CA VAL A 86 1.52 11.63 -7.23
C VAL A 86 0.45 10.55 -7.41
N SER A 87 0.86 9.29 -7.51
CA SER A 87 -0.08 8.18 -7.63
C SER A 87 -0.26 7.47 -6.28
N LEU A 88 -1.52 7.22 -5.94
CA LEU A 88 -1.90 6.55 -4.69
C LEU A 88 -2.32 5.12 -5.02
N HIS A 89 -1.72 4.14 -4.33
CA HIS A 89 -1.99 2.73 -4.57
C HIS A 89 -2.23 1.95 -3.28
N SER A 90 -3.06 0.91 -3.37
CA SER A 90 -3.20 -0.04 -2.26
C SER A 90 -1.90 -0.79 -2.01
N ALA A 91 -1.45 -0.83 -0.75
CA ALA A 91 -0.28 -1.59 -0.34
C ALA A 91 -0.39 -3.08 -0.69
N HIS A 92 -1.59 -3.66 -0.67
CA HIS A 92 -1.81 -5.08 -1.02
C HIS A 92 -1.42 -5.36 -2.48
N GLY A 93 -1.64 -4.40 -3.39
CA GLY A 93 -1.22 -4.49 -4.78
C GLY A 93 0.31 -4.57 -4.94
N PHE A 94 1.05 -4.21 -3.89
CA PHE A 94 2.51 -4.15 -3.80
C PHE A 94 3.11 -5.23 -2.89
N SER A 95 2.34 -6.27 -2.54
CA SER A 95 2.77 -7.33 -1.60
C SER A 95 3.15 -6.78 -0.21
N ALA A 96 2.53 -5.66 0.19
CA ALA A 96 2.75 -5.00 1.46
C ALA A 96 1.43 -4.76 2.19
N VAL A 97 1.52 -4.50 3.49
CA VAL A 97 0.37 -4.10 4.32
C VAL A 97 0.76 -2.88 5.16
N GLY A 98 -0.17 -1.94 5.32
CA GLY A 98 -0.01 -0.77 6.18
C GLY A 98 -1.03 -0.81 7.32
N PRO A 99 -0.60 -0.74 8.59
CA PRO A 99 -1.54 -0.62 9.70
C PRO A 99 -2.10 0.80 9.73
N MET A 100 -3.41 0.94 9.54
CA MET A 100 -4.08 2.24 9.44
C MET A 100 -3.54 3.09 8.27
N THR A 101 -4.16 4.25 8.01
CA THR A 101 -3.60 5.32 7.18
C THR A 101 -4.03 6.64 7.79
#